data_AF-A0A7C3LZV1-F1
#
_entry.id   AF-A0A7C3LZV1-F1
#
_cell.length_a   1.000
_cell.length_b   1.000
_cell.length_c   1.000
_cell.angle_alpha   90.00
_cell.angle_beta   90.00
_cell.angle_gamma   90.00
#
_symmetry.space_group_name_H-M   'P 1'
#
loop_
_entity.id
_entity.type
_entity.pdbx_description
1 polymer ?
#
loop_
_entity_poly.entity_id
_entity_poly.type
_entity_poly.pdbx_seq_one_letter_code
_entity_poly.pdbx_strand_id
1 'polypeptide(L)'
;MTRKGKLVYRLALAVAVLAMFMVPMSVQAAPPIPGAPTRVVLAPYGLRLREDPSLAAPVILTLYNGELVYPLAGPVWNQGISWTFVRVYRWGYYYDGYCASAYLGTYGGYVPTGEHGLMVTAPAGLRLRSGPGLWYPTRRIVPYGAVLQPTGASQWGGGILWKQVSINGVWLWAASTYLRPV
;
A
#
# COMPACT_ATOMS: atom_id res chain seq x y z
N MET A 1 -40.79 -11.69 -60.40
CA MET A 1 -41.29 -11.81 -59.01
C MET A 1 -41.27 -13.30 -58.61
N THR A 2 -40.15 -13.80 -58.09
CA THR A 2 -39.98 -15.24 -57.79
C THR A 2 -39.98 -15.46 -56.28
N ARG A 3 -41.09 -16.04 -55.79
CA ARG A 3 -41.44 -16.33 -54.37
C ARG A 3 -40.35 -17.02 -53.54
N LYS A 4 -39.31 -17.59 -54.15
CA LYS A 4 -38.23 -18.35 -53.47
C LYS A 4 -37.18 -17.45 -52.79
N GLY A 5 -36.94 -16.22 -53.26
CA GLY A 5 -35.89 -15.35 -52.71
C GLY A 5 -36.21 -14.74 -51.33
N LYS A 6 -37.49 -14.54 -51.01
CA LYS A 6 -37.91 -13.92 -49.73
C LYS A 6 -37.89 -14.91 -48.54
N LEU A 7 -37.95 -16.21 -48.80
CA LEU A 7 -37.94 -17.24 -47.75
C LEU A 7 -36.52 -17.54 -47.25
N VAL A 8 -35.55 -17.56 -48.18
CA VAL A 8 -34.12 -17.77 -47.86
C VAL A 8 -33.58 -16.59 -47.02
N TYR A 9 -34.00 -15.36 -47.33
CA TYR A 9 -33.60 -14.18 -46.55
C TYR A 9 -34.20 -14.15 -45.14
N ARG A 10 -35.44 -14.63 -44.95
CA ARG A 10 -36.09 -14.66 -43.63
C ARG A 10 -35.56 -15.78 -42.73
N LEU A 11 -35.14 -16.92 -43.30
CA LEU A 11 -34.44 -17.96 -42.55
C LEU A 11 -33.01 -17.55 -42.19
N ALA A 12 -32.29 -16.89 -43.12
CA ALA A 12 -30.92 -16.41 -42.85
C ALA A 12 -30.91 -15.28 -41.80
N LEU A 13 -31.93 -14.41 -41.77
CA LEU A 13 -32.04 -13.35 -40.77
C LEU A 13 -32.42 -13.91 -39.38
N ALA A 14 -33.22 -14.99 -39.31
CA ALA A 14 -33.58 -15.62 -38.04
C ALA A 14 -32.40 -16.37 -37.39
N VAL A 15 -31.51 -16.97 -38.19
CA VAL A 15 -30.28 -17.61 -37.67
C VAL A 15 -29.23 -16.57 -37.27
N ALA A 16 -29.17 -15.41 -37.93
CA ALA A 16 -28.24 -14.34 -37.57
C ALA A 16 -28.61 -13.60 -36.27
N VAL A 17 -29.89 -13.53 -35.90
CA VAL A 17 -30.33 -12.82 -34.68
C VAL A 17 -30.24 -13.68 -33.41
N LEU A 18 -30.27 -15.02 -33.52
CA LEU A 18 -30.11 -15.91 -32.36
C LEU A 18 -28.65 -16.05 -31.89
N ALA A 19 -27.68 -15.62 -32.69
CA ALA A 19 -26.26 -15.62 -32.34
C ALA A 19 -25.83 -14.35 -31.55
N MET A 20 -26.74 -13.39 -31.31
CA MET A 20 -26.38 -12.03 -30.94
C MET A 20 -26.36 -11.72 -29.43
N PHE A 21 -26.58 -12.69 -28.54
CA PHE A 21 -26.42 -12.48 -27.09
C PHE A 21 -25.90 -13.72 -26.32
N MET A 22 -25.05 -14.53 -26.93
CA MET A 22 -24.04 -15.22 -26.12
C MET A 22 -22.95 -14.21 -25.80
N VAL A 23 -23.21 -13.36 -24.81
CA VAL A 23 -22.11 -12.73 -24.09
C VAL A 23 -21.27 -13.92 -23.62
N PRO A 24 -19.98 -14.03 -23.97
CA PRO A 24 -19.15 -15.01 -23.32
C PRO A 24 -19.30 -14.68 -21.84
N MET A 25 -19.87 -15.61 -21.07
CA MET A 25 -19.63 -15.59 -19.64
C MET A 25 -18.12 -15.62 -19.56
N SER A 26 -17.53 -14.47 -19.28
CA SER A 26 -16.17 -14.40 -18.82
C SER A 26 -16.18 -15.29 -17.60
N VAL A 27 -15.75 -16.53 -17.79
CA VAL A 27 -15.31 -17.38 -16.71
C VAL A 27 -14.23 -16.53 -16.07
N GLN A 28 -14.60 -15.80 -15.02
CA GLN A 28 -13.65 -15.12 -14.16
C GLN A 28 -12.74 -16.26 -13.73
N ALA A 29 -11.57 -16.35 -14.36
CA ALA A 29 -10.56 -17.29 -13.95
C ALA A 29 -10.44 -17.10 -12.44
N ALA A 30 -10.67 -18.18 -11.69
CA ALA A 30 -10.46 -18.15 -10.25
C ALA A 30 -9.11 -17.49 -10.01
N PRO A 31 -9.00 -16.56 -9.05
CA PRO A 31 -7.72 -15.94 -8.71
C PRO A 31 -6.64 -16.99 -8.72
N PRO A 32 -5.49 -16.76 -9.40
CA PRO A 32 -4.40 -17.68 -9.24
C PRO A 32 -4.15 -17.81 -7.74
N ILE A 33 -4.08 -19.06 -7.25
CA ILE A 33 -3.56 -19.37 -5.92
C ILE A 33 -2.04 -19.50 -6.09
N PRO A 34 -1.24 -18.48 -5.71
CA PRO A 34 0.10 -18.73 -5.18
C PRO A 34 0.12 -18.69 -3.65
N GLY A 35 0.70 -19.74 -3.08
CA GLY A 35 0.59 -20.20 -1.69
C GLY A 35 1.09 -19.29 -0.57
N ALA A 36 0.22 -19.15 0.45
CA ALA A 36 0.41 -18.81 1.87
C ALA A 36 1.21 -17.54 2.27
N PRO A 37 0.84 -16.82 3.36
CA PRO A 37 -0.46 -16.62 4.01
C PRO A 37 -1.15 -15.33 3.51
N THR A 38 -2.48 -15.32 3.51
CA THR A 38 -3.28 -14.10 3.42
C THR A 38 -2.89 -13.17 4.56
N ARG A 39 -2.26 -12.04 4.24
CA ARG A 39 -1.91 -11.07 5.27
C ARG A 39 -3.09 -10.16 5.48
N VAL A 40 -3.52 -10.06 6.74
CA VAL A 40 -4.50 -9.05 7.14
C VAL A 40 -3.76 -7.72 7.27
N VAL A 41 -4.28 -6.70 6.60
CA VAL A 41 -3.81 -5.32 6.77
C VAL A 41 -4.25 -4.81 8.14
N LEU A 42 -3.30 -4.45 8.99
CA LEU A 42 -3.49 -3.92 10.34
C LEU A 42 -3.21 -2.41 10.36
N ALA A 43 -4.01 -1.64 9.62
CA ALA A 43 -3.87 -0.20 9.51
C ALA A 43 -5.22 0.50 9.71
N PRO A 44 -5.57 0.91 10.96
CA PRO A 44 -6.87 1.52 11.26
C PRO A 44 -7.22 2.75 10.42
N TYR A 45 -6.21 3.47 9.91
CA TYR A 45 -6.36 4.65 9.05
C TYR A 45 -6.16 4.38 7.56
N GLY A 46 -6.11 3.10 7.17
CA GLY A 46 -5.79 2.64 5.83
C GLY A 46 -4.28 2.60 5.55
N LEU A 47 -3.89 1.72 4.63
CA LEU A 47 -2.50 1.52 4.21
C LEU A 47 -2.33 1.89 2.74
N ARG A 48 -1.35 2.72 2.41
CA ARG A 48 -1.11 3.15 1.02
C ARG A 48 -0.37 2.07 0.25
N LEU A 49 -0.97 1.61 -0.86
CA LEU A 49 -0.33 0.77 -1.87
C LEU A 49 0.33 1.70 -2.90
N ARG A 50 1.60 1.47 -3.22
CA ARG A 50 2.41 2.35 -4.06
C ARG A 50 3.06 1.61 -5.21
N GLU A 51 3.42 2.31 -6.27
CA GLU A 51 4.09 1.71 -7.43
C GLU A 51 5.51 1.22 -7.10
N ASP A 52 6.22 1.95 -6.23
CA ASP A 52 7.59 1.63 -5.80
C ASP A 52 7.71 1.60 -4.25
N PRO A 53 8.75 0.94 -3.70
CA PRO A 53 9.00 0.89 -2.25
C PRO A 53 9.53 2.24 -1.72
N SER A 54 8.74 3.30 -1.82
CA SER A 54 9.14 4.68 -1.50
C SER A 54 7.95 5.53 -1.08
N LEU A 55 8.13 6.40 -0.08
CA LEU A 55 7.11 7.38 0.31
C LEU A 55 6.85 8.47 -0.76
N ALA A 56 7.74 8.61 -1.74
CA ALA A 56 7.58 9.52 -2.87
C ALA A 56 6.87 8.87 -4.07
N ALA A 57 6.78 7.53 -4.11
CA ALA A 57 6.16 6.82 -5.21
C ALA A 57 4.65 7.12 -5.31
N PRO A 58 4.06 7.14 -6.52
CA PRO A 58 2.63 7.30 -6.70
C PRO A 58 1.82 6.28 -5.88
N VAL A 59 0.69 6.73 -5.34
CA VAL A 59 -0.25 5.87 -4.61
C VAL A 59 -1.22 5.30 -5.62
N ILE A 60 -1.24 3.98 -5.72
CA ILE A 60 -2.18 3.24 -6.57
C ILE A 60 -3.56 3.26 -5.91
N LEU A 61 -3.63 2.85 -4.65
CA LEU A 61 -4.86 2.83 -3.85
C LEU A 61 -4.59 2.80 -2.34
N THR A 62 -5.66 2.85 -1.56
CA THR A 62 -5.61 2.67 -0.11
C THR A 62 -6.24 1.34 0.28
N LEU A 63 -5.43 0.47 0.88
CA LEU A 63 -5.82 -0.80 1.46
C LEU A 63 -6.62 -0.56 2.74
N TYR A 64 -7.68 -1.34 2.94
CA TYR A 64 -8.54 -1.21 4.11
C TYR A 64 -7.97 -1.95 5.31
N ASN A 65 -8.31 -1.48 6.51
CA ASN A 65 -8.06 -2.26 7.72
C ASN A 65 -8.84 -3.58 7.65
N GLY A 66 -8.17 -4.69 7.93
CA GLY A 66 -8.76 -6.03 7.82
C GLY A 66 -8.70 -6.64 6.42
N GLU A 67 -8.25 -5.89 5.40
CA GLU A 67 -8.21 -6.39 4.02
C GLU A 67 -7.16 -7.49 3.85
N LEU A 68 -7.51 -8.50 3.06
CA LEU A 68 -6.61 -9.59 2.71
C LEU A 68 -5.76 -9.18 1.50
N VAL A 69 -4.46 -9.29 1.65
CA VAL A 69 -3.50 -9.10 0.56
C VAL A 69 -2.60 -10.33 0.38
N TYR A 70 -2.12 -10.51 -0.85
CA TYR A 70 -1.28 -11.61 -1.27
C TYR A 70 0.15 -11.11 -1.46
N PRO A 71 1.10 -11.42 -0.55
CA PRO A 71 2.49 -11.05 -0.74
C PRO A 71 3.07 -11.75 -1.97
N LEU A 72 3.65 -10.97 -2.88
CA LEU A 72 4.28 -11.47 -4.10
C LEU A 72 5.81 -11.42 -4.00
N ALA A 73 6.37 -10.44 -3.28
CA ALA A 73 7.82 -10.31 -3.07
C ALA A 73 8.16 -9.46 -1.83
N GLY A 74 9.44 -9.47 -1.46
CA GLY A 74 9.99 -8.70 -0.33
C GLY A 74 10.03 -9.45 1.00
N PRO A 75 10.43 -8.78 2.10
CA PRO A 75 10.58 -7.33 2.21
C PRO A 75 11.86 -6.75 1.56
N VAL A 76 11.77 -5.51 1.08
CA VAL A 76 12.89 -4.67 0.64
C VAL A 76 12.97 -3.44 1.55
N TRP A 77 14.19 -3.06 1.95
CA TRP A 77 14.42 -1.88 2.78
C TRP A 77 14.69 -0.64 1.93
N ASN A 78 13.96 0.43 2.17
CA ASN A 78 14.21 1.74 1.58
C ASN A 78 13.64 2.85 2.47
N GLN A 79 14.37 3.96 2.61
CA GLN A 79 14.00 5.09 3.47
C GLN A 79 13.79 4.68 4.94
N GLY A 80 14.57 3.69 5.38
CA GLY A 80 14.46 3.05 6.68
C GLY A 80 13.13 2.32 6.90
N ILE A 81 12.33 2.08 5.87
CA ILE A 81 11.04 1.37 5.94
C ILE A 81 11.21 0.02 5.25
N SER A 82 10.66 -1.03 5.87
CA SER A 82 10.46 -2.34 5.24
C SER A 82 9.23 -2.31 4.34
N TRP A 83 9.41 -2.61 3.06
CA TRP A 83 8.37 -2.62 2.04
C TRP A 83 8.11 -4.04 1.53
N THR A 84 6.85 -4.44 1.44
CA THR A 84 6.43 -5.72 0.84
C THR A 84 5.65 -5.45 -0.44
N PHE A 85 5.99 -6.17 -1.51
CA PHE A 85 5.21 -6.15 -2.74
C PHE A 85 4.03 -7.10 -2.57
N VAL A 86 2.82 -6.58 -2.76
CA VAL A 86 1.57 -7.30 -2.53
C VAL A 86 0.63 -7.13 -3.71
N ARG A 87 -0.27 -8.10 -3.86
CA ARG A 87 -1.42 -8.08 -4.75
C ARG A 87 -2.70 -8.00 -3.92
N VAL A 88 -3.65 -7.21 -4.37
CA VAL A 88 -5.00 -7.13 -3.82
C VAL A 88 -6.03 -7.25 -4.95
N TYR A 89 -7.12 -7.97 -4.70
CA TYR A 89 -8.25 -8.06 -5.63
C TYR A 89 -9.37 -7.14 -5.13
N ARG A 90 -9.75 -6.17 -5.96
CA ARG A 90 -10.80 -5.21 -5.61
C ARG A 90 -11.55 -4.78 -6.87
N TRP A 91 -12.88 -4.67 -6.78
CA TRP A 91 -13.73 -4.17 -7.87
C TRP A 91 -13.55 -4.90 -9.22
N GLY A 92 -13.25 -6.20 -9.20
CA GLY A 92 -13.06 -6.99 -10.42
C GLY A 92 -11.62 -7.02 -10.94
N TYR A 93 -10.70 -6.23 -10.37
CA TYR A 93 -9.33 -6.07 -10.84
C TYR A 93 -8.29 -6.48 -9.79
N TYR A 94 -7.11 -6.87 -10.27
CA TYR A 94 -5.92 -7.01 -9.44
C TYR A 94 -5.13 -5.71 -9.45
N TYR A 95 -4.66 -5.33 -8.28
CA TYR A 95 -3.73 -4.23 -8.09
C TYR A 95 -2.48 -4.74 -7.40
N ASP A 96 -1.33 -4.46 -7.99
CA ASP A 96 -0.03 -4.87 -7.49
C ASP A 96 0.75 -3.63 -7.07
N GLY A 97 1.45 -3.69 -5.93
CA GLY A 97 2.26 -2.58 -5.46
C GLY A 97 2.94 -2.83 -4.13
N TYR A 98 3.71 -1.86 -3.68
CA TYR A 98 4.42 -1.90 -2.41
C TYR A 98 3.61 -1.26 -1.29
N CYS A 99 3.63 -1.89 -0.12
CA CYS A 99 3.10 -1.33 1.12
C CYS A 99 4.09 -1.55 2.26
N ALA A 100 3.97 -0.76 3.33
CA ALA A 100 4.83 -0.90 4.49
C ALA A 100 4.54 -2.22 5.23
N SER A 101 5.54 -3.10 5.34
CA SER A 101 5.43 -4.43 5.93
C SER A 101 4.90 -4.40 7.37
N ALA A 102 5.20 -3.31 8.09
CA ALA A 102 4.81 -3.10 9.49
C ALA A 102 3.30 -3.14 9.74
N TYR A 103 2.49 -2.91 8.71
CA TYR A 103 1.03 -2.93 8.80
C TYR A 103 0.44 -4.23 8.24
N LEU A 104 1.24 -5.28 8.09
CA LEU A 104 0.78 -6.60 7.69
C LEU A 104 0.84 -7.54 8.90
N GLY A 105 -0.19 -8.37 9.10
CA GLY A 105 -0.34 -9.20 10.30
C GLY A 105 0.80 -10.19 10.59
N THR A 106 1.71 -10.43 9.65
CA THR A 106 2.90 -11.28 9.83
C THR A 106 4.17 -10.48 10.06
N TYR A 107 4.09 -9.19 10.33
CA TYR A 107 5.27 -8.38 10.60
C TYR A 107 5.96 -8.85 11.89
N GLY A 108 7.12 -9.49 11.75
CA GLY A 108 7.93 -9.97 12.87
C GLY A 108 8.60 -8.87 13.69
N GLY A 109 8.35 -7.59 13.36
CA GLY A 109 8.98 -6.46 14.01
C GLY A 109 10.22 -5.94 13.28
N TYR A 110 10.87 -4.95 13.90
CA TYR A 110 12.16 -4.46 13.44
C TYR A 110 13.22 -5.55 13.59
N VAL A 111 13.92 -5.86 12.50
CA VAL A 111 15.12 -6.70 12.50
C VAL A 111 16.31 -5.77 12.32
N PRO A 112 17.29 -5.75 13.24
CA PRO A 112 18.49 -4.94 13.07
C PRO A 112 19.23 -5.31 11.79
N THR A 113 19.31 -4.37 10.85
CA THR A 113 20.02 -4.53 9.56
C THR A 113 21.42 -3.91 9.56
N GLY A 114 21.89 -3.42 10.71
CA GLY A 114 23.11 -2.61 10.82
C GLY A 114 22.92 -1.15 10.42
N GLU A 115 21.69 -0.71 10.16
CA GLU A 115 21.36 0.70 9.96
C GLU A 115 21.52 1.48 11.27
N HIS A 116 22.18 2.64 11.19
CA HIS A 116 22.26 3.60 12.29
C HIS A 116 21.16 4.64 12.18
N GLY A 117 20.56 5.03 13.30
CA GLY A 117 19.60 6.14 13.31
C GLY A 117 18.63 6.10 14.48
N LEU A 118 17.42 6.60 14.24
CA LEU A 118 16.33 6.65 15.22
C LEU A 118 15.19 5.74 14.76
N MET A 119 15.07 4.58 15.39
CA MET A 119 13.99 3.63 15.17
C MET A 119 12.68 4.15 15.77
N VAL A 120 11.60 4.09 14.99
CA VAL A 120 10.24 4.44 15.41
C VAL A 120 9.66 3.34 16.29
N THR A 121 9.20 3.71 17.49
CA THR A 121 8.59 2.79 18.46
C THR A 121 7.06 2.89 18.53
N ALA A 122 6.44 3.83 17.80
CA ALA A 122 4.99 4.03 17.82
C ALA A 122 4.25 2.92 17.04
N PRO A 123 3.37 2.11 17.67
CA PRO A 123 2.72 0.96 17.02
C PRO A 123 1.76 1.35 15.91
N ALA A 124 1.05 2.49 16.06
CA ALA A 124 0.15 3.03 15.04
C ALA A 124 0.86 3.89 13.98
N GLY A 125 2.19 3.92 13.99
CA GLY A 125 3.02 4.82 13.21
C GLY A 125 3.22 6.19 13.84
N LEU A 126 4.34 6.82 13.51
CA LEU A 126 4.73 8.14 14.00
C LEU A 126 4.43 9.21 12.95
N ARG A 127 3.73 10.27 13.37
CA ARG A 127 3.45 11.45 12.55
C ARG A 127 4.67 12.37 12.54
N LEU A 128 5.30 12.51 11.36
CA LEU A 128 6.36 13.49 11.12
C LEU A 128 5.74 14.82 10.70
N ARG A 129 6.13 15.90 11.38
CA ARG A 129 5.52 17.22 11.26
C ARG A 129 6.46 18.23 10.62
N SER A 130 5.91 19.32 10.09
CA SER A 130 6.73 20.40 9.49
C SER A 130 7.49 21.25 10.52
N GLY A 131 7.18 21.11 11.80
CA GLY A 131 7.82 21.87 12.88
C GLY A 131 7.70 21.14 14.23
N PRO A 132 8.45 21.60 15.25
CA PRO A 132 8.47 21.00 16.57
C PRO A 132 7.25 21.44 17.38
N GLY A 133 6.16 20.66 17.31
CA GLY A 133 4.93 20.90 18.06
C GLY A 133 3.71 20.19 17.48
N LEU A 134 2.67 20.00 18.30
CA LEU A 134 1.44 19.30 17.89
C LEU A 134 0.55 20.12 16.95
N TRP A 135 0.72 21.44 16.93
CA TRP A 135 0.01 22.37 16.04
C TRP A 135 0.59 22.41 14.62
N TYR A 136 1.82 21.94 14.41
CA TYR A 136 2.41 21.89 13.07
C TYR A 136 1.76 20.78 12.25
N PRO A 137 1.50 21.02 10.94
CA PRO A 137 0.86 20.05 10.08
C PRO A 137 1.69 18.76 9.98
N THR A 138 0.98 17.62 10.00
CA THR A 138 1.57 16.32 9.72
C THR A 138 1.89 16.24 8.22
N ARG A 139 3.16 15.98 7.91
CA ARG A 139 3.64 15.83 6.52
C ARG A 139 3.74 14.38 6.09
N ARG A 140 4.08 13.48 7.02
CA ARG A 140 4.24 12.03 6.78
C ARG A 140 3.83 11.22 7.99
N ILE A 141 3.48 9.95 7.75
CA ILE A 141 3.33 8.94 8.80
C ILE A 141 4.31 7.83 8.45
N VAL A 142 5.19 7.49 9.39
CA VAL A 142 6.17 6.40 9.24
C VAL A 142 5.81 5.25 10.17
N PRO A 143 5.92 3.99 9.71
CA PRO A 143 5.53 2.83 10.50
C PRO A 143 6.43 2.57 11.71
N TYR A 144 5.94 1.74 12.64
CA TYR A 144 6.79 1.08 13.63
C TYR A 144 7.97 0.37 12.97
N GLY A 145 9.13 0.42 13.62
CA GLY A 145 10.37 -0.19 13.13
C GLY A 145 11.06 0.61 12.02
N ALA A 146 10.49 1.73 11.56
CA ALA A 146 11.18 2.57 10.59
C ALA A 146 12.42 3.24 11.21
N VAL A 147 13.56 3.24 10.51
CA VAL A 147 14.80 3.89 10.97
C VAL A 147 14.96 5.25 10.31
N LEU A 148 14.88 6.31 11.10
CA LEU A 148 14.96 7.69 10.62
C LEU A 148 16.38 8.23 10.81
N GLN A 149 16.88 8.96 9.81
CA GLN A 149 18.19 9.60 9.90
C GLN A 149 18.09 10.93 10.66
N PRO A 150 18.69 11.06 11.86
CA PRO A 150 18.65 12.31 12.61
C PRO A 150 19.53 13.38 11.96
N THR A 151 19.12 14.64 12.02
CA THR A 151 19.98 15.78 11.62
C THR A 151 20.85 16.27 12.77
N GLY A 152 20.61 15.79 14.00
CA GLY A 152 21.21 16.29 15.25
C GLY A 152 20.42 17.41 15.92
N ALA A 153 19.56 18.12 15.17
CA ALA A 153 18.74 19.19 15.75
C ALA A 153 17.62 18.64 16.64
N SER A 154 17.40 19.30 17.79
CA SER A 154 16.33 18.99 18.72
C SER A 154 15.72 20.27 19.29
N GLN A 155 14.41 20.27 19.54
CA GLN A 155 13.70 21.45 20.04
C GLN A 155 12.51 21.05 20.91
N TRP A 156 12.29 21.79 22.00
CA TRP A 156 11.08 21.66 22.81
C TRP A 156 9.90 22.40 22.17
N GLY A 157 8.73 21.77 22.14
CA GLY A 157 7.50 22.36 21.63
C GLY A 157 6.27 21.67 22.20
N GLY A 158 5.41 22.44 22.88
CA GLY A 158 4.17 21.92 23.49
C GLY A 158 4.43 20.88 24.56
N GLY A 159 5.49 21.03 25.37
CA GLY A 159 5.86 20.10 26.43
C GLY A 159 6.49 18.78 25.95
N ILE A 160 6.79 18.65 24.66
CA ILE A 160 7.41 17.46 24.07
C ILE A 160 8.77 17.87 23.49
N LEU A 161 9.80 17.04 23.69
CA LEU A 161 11.06 17.17 22.98
C LEU A 161 10.90 16.58 21.57
N TRP A 162 11.22 17.37 20.56
CA TRP A 162 11.19 16.98 19.14
C TRP A 162 12.60 16.81 18.61
N LYS A 163 12.81 15.77 17.80
CA LYS A 163 14.04 15.57 17.03
C LYS A 163 13.77 15.80 15.55
N GLN A 164 14.67 16.50 14.88
CA GLN A 164 14.60 16.68 13.44
C GLN A 164 15.24 15.49 12.74
N VAL A 165 14.56 15.00 11.71
CA VAL A 165 14.94 13.83 10.92
C VAL A 165 14.89 14.15 9.43
N SER A 166 15.73 13.51 8.65
CA SER A 166 15.74 13.59 7.18
C SER A 166 15.01 12.40 6.59
N ILE A 167 14.06 12.67 5.69
CA ILE A 167 13.38 11.65 4.88
C ILE A 167 13.20 12.19 3.47
N ASN A 168 13.75 11.50 2.47
CA ASN A 168 13.71 11.91 1.06
C ASN A 168 14.23 13.34 0.83
N GLY A 169 15.30 13.72 1.53
CA GLY A 169 15.86 15.07 1.44
C GLY A 169 15.01 16.16 2.11
N VAL A 170 13.90 15.81 2.77
CA VAL A 170 13.05 16.75 3.50
C VAL A 170 13.28 16.60 5.00
N TRP A 171 13.44 17.74 5.68
CA TRP A 171 13.57 17.77 7.13
C TRP A 171 12.20 17.88 7.79
N LEU A 172 11.92 16.93 8.67
CA LEU A 172 10.67 16.87 9.44
C LEU A 172 10.98 16.66 10.91
N TRP A 173 9.97 16.86 11.75
CA TRP A 173 10.09 16.77 13.20
C TRP A 173 9.31 15.58 13.73
N ALA A 174 9.97 14.80 14.56
CA ALA A 174 9.47 13.60 15.21
C ALA A 174 9.48 13.78 16.72
N ALA A 175 8.40 13.36 17.40
CA ALA A 175 8.35 13.39 18.86
C ALA A 175 9.35 12.36 19.43
N SER A 176 10.30 12.82 20.23
CA SER A 176 11.43 12.00 20.70
C SER A 176 11.03 10.81 21.55
N THR A 177 9.90 10.89 22.27
CA THR A 177 9.33 9.81 23.09
C THR A 177 9.05 8.54 22.27
N TYR A 178 8.86 8.66 20.95
CA TYR A 178 8.60 7.55 20.04
C TYR A 178 9.82 7.14 19.20
N LEU A 179 11.03 7.52 19.65
CA LEU A 179 12.27 7.25 18.94
C LEU A 179 13.27 6.55 19.87
N ARG A 180 13.91 5.50 19.35
CA ARG A 180 15.00 4.79 20.03
C ARG A 180 16.24 4.76 19.13
N PRO A 181 17.43 5.12 19.62
CA PRO A 181 18.66 4.91 18.87
C PRO A 181 18.86 3.43 18.50
N VAL A 182 19.35 3.17 17.29
CA VAL A 182 19.78 1.86 16.80
C VAL A 182 21.11 2.00 16.07
#